data_AF-A0A842Y8J9-F1
#
_entry.id   AF-A0A842Y8J9-F1
#
_cell.length_a   1.000
_cell.length_b   1.000
_cell.length_c   1.000
_cell.angle_alpha   90.00
_cell.angle_beta   90.00
_cell.angle_gamma   90.00
#
_symmetry.space_group_name_H-M   'P 1'
#
loop_
_entity.id
_entity.type
_entity.pdbx_description
1 polymer ?
#
loop_
_entity_poly.entity_id
_entity_poly.type
_entity_poly.pdbx_seq_one_letter_code
_entity_poly.pdbx_strand_id
1 'polypeptide(L)'
;MSGEEFREESDLLGSRMIPKDAYWGVQTLRAQENFDVSQVNLSKYSTLIKSMAMVKKACALANQEIGHLNPEFAAAIIQACDEIIAGELEDQFVVDMLQGGAGTSTNMCANEVIASRANEILGEERNSLAPVSANDDVNKSQSTNDVYPTAIKIATIFGLRDLATALSNLVQALDDKADEFKDLLKLGRTEMQDAVPITLGQEFGAWSGALKRDLNRITAIKEVLKSHNIGATAIGTSLNADPEYIELAEKHLIEVTGIAELVTAENLIDDTQNSDEFVHASGLLRVIATNLSKICGDLILL
;
A
#
# COMPACT_ATOMS: atom_id res chain seq x y z
N MET A 1 21.30 23.80 -21.05
CA MET A 1 21.28 23.77 -19.58
C MET A 1 20.36 24.90 -19.16
N SER A 2 19.05 24.68 -19.21
CA SER A 2 18.10 25.58 -18.56
C SER A 2 18.42 25.52 -17.06
N GLY A 3 18.75 26.66 -16.45
CA GLY A 3 19.03 26.68 -15.03
C GLY A 3 17.81 26.17 -14.26
N GLU A 4 18.01 25.18 -13.40
CA GLU A 4 16.97 24.77 -12.47
C GLU A 4 16.60 25.98 -11.61
N GLU A 5 15.34 26.41 -11.70
CA GLU A 5 14.80 27.41 -10.80
C GLU A 5 14.45 26.72 -9.48
N PHE A 6 14.70 27.41 -8.37
CA PHE A 6 14.42 26.91 -7.03
C PHE A 6 13.48 27.85 -6.28
N ARG A 7 12.70 27.30 -5.37
CA ARG A 7 11.91 28.05 -4.37
C ARG A 7 12.44 27.74 -2.97
N GLU A 8 12.28 28.70 -2.07
CA GLU A 8 12.63 28.50 -0.65
C GLU A 8 11.38 28.07 0.12
N GLU A 9 11.48 26.98 0.88
CA GLU A 9 10.47 26.58 1.86
C GLU A 9 11.14 26.38 3.23
N SER A 10 10.35 26.46 4.31
CA SER A 10 10.84 26.38 5.68
C SER A 10 9.98 25.47 6.53
N ASP A 11 10.63 24.72 7.43
CA ASP A 11 9.99 23.99 8.51
C ASP A 11 10.66 24.35 9.85
N LEU A 12 10.39 23.55 10.89
CA LEU A 12 10.97 23.74 12.23
C LEU A 12 12.51 23.72 12.24
N LEU A 13 13.15 23.09 11.26
CA LEU A 13 14.60 22.96 11.16
C LEU A 13 15.23 24.06 10.27
N GLY A 14 14.42 25.00 9.76
CA GLY A 14 14.85 26.15 8.97
C GLY A 14 14.58 26.01 7.47
N SER A 15 15.16 26.91 6.68
CA SER A 15 14.92 27.01 5.24
C SER A 15 15.73 26.02 4.39
N ARG A 16 15.18 25.64 3.24
CA ARG A 16 15.85 24.88 2.18
C ARG A 16 15.39 25.33 0.79
N MET A 17 16.23 25.10 -0.21
CA MET A 17 15.90 25.33 -1.61
C MET A 17 15.38 24.05 -2.26
N ILE A 18 14.23 24.14 -2.91
CA ILE A 18 13.53 23.02 -3.55
C ILE A 18 13.34 23.34 -5.04
N PRO A 19 13.50 22.37 -5.96
CA PRO A 19 13.24 22.59 -7.38
C PRO A 19 11.84 23.16 -7.62
N LYS A 20 11.72 24.23 -8.40
CA LYS A 20 10.45 24.96 -8.60
C LYS A 20 9.35 24.08 -9.20
N ASP A 21 9.70 23.02 -9.93
CA ASP A 21 8.73 22.11 -10.55
C ASP A 21 8.32 20.93 -9.64
N ALA A 22 8.93 20.76 -8.45
CA ALA A 22 8.58 19.68 -7.53
C ALA A 22 7.28 19.99 -6.76
N TYR A 23 6.29 19.09 -6.79
CA TYR A 23 5.08 19.21 -5.96
C TYR A 23 5.34 18.95 -4.47
N TRP A 24 6.37 18.18 -4.14
CA TRP A 24 6.77 17.90 -2.76
C TRP A 24 7.54 19.08 -2.15
N GLY A 25 7.58 19.13 -0.81
CA GLY A 25 8.08 20.26 -0.04
C GLY A 25 9.33 19.98 0.80
N VAL A 26 9.59 20.85 1.76
CA VAL A 26 10.82 20.82 2.58
C VAL A 26 11.00 19.54 3.39
N GLN A 27 9.93 18.91 3.89
CA GLN A 27 10.07 17.69 4.67
C GLN A 27 10.44 16.49 3.77
N THR A 28 9.90 16.44 2.56
CA THR A 28 10.31 15.46 1.55
C THR A 28 11.77 15.66 1.16
N LEU A 29 12.21 16.90 0.93
CA LEU A 29 13.62 17.18 0.62
C LEU A 29 14.54 16.66 1.73
N ARG A 30 14.21 16.97 2.99
CA ARG A 30 15.01 16.50 4.13
C ARG A 30 15.04 14.98 4.22
N ALA A 31 13.95 14.30 3.88
CA ALA A 31 13.94 12.85 3.83
C ALA A 31 14.91 12.32 2.77
N GLN A 32 14.95 12.93 1.58
CA GLN A 32 15.93 12.56 0.55
C GLN A 32 17.37 12.83 1.00
N GLU A 33 17.62 13.98 1.63
CA GLU A 33 18.96 14.32 2.16
C GLU A 33 19.40 13.36 3.29
N ASN A 34 18.47 12.90 4.12
CA ASN A 34 18.75 12.04 5.27
C ASN A 34 18.80 10.54 4.90
N PHE A 35 18.08 10.12 3.87
CA PHE A 35 17.87 8.73 3.51
C PHE A 35 18.15 8.49 2.03
N ASP A 36 19.42 8.21 1.73
CA ASP A 36 19.90 7.81 0.40
C ASP A 36 20.50 6.40 0.49
N VAL A 37 19.65 5.41 0.81
CA VAL A 37 20.12 4.10 1.31
C VAL A 37 19.89 2.99 0.30
N SER A 38 18.64 2.79 -0.15
CA SER A 38 18.30 1.69 -1.06
C SER A 38 18.45 2.07 -2.52
N GLN A 39 18.40 3.37 -2.84
CA GLN A 39 18.29 3.88 -4.21
C GLN A 39 16.99 3.47 -4.90
N VAL A 40 16.01 2.98 -4.14
CA VAL A 40 14.68 2.63 -4.62
C VAL A 40 13.68 3.62 -4.04
N ASN A 41 13.18 4.49 -4.91
CA ASN A 41 12.21 5.51 -4.54
C ASN A 41 10.78 4.97 -4.48
N LEU A 42 9.94 5.60 -3.66
CA LEU A 42 8.52 5.32 -3.51
C LEU A 42 7.76 5.39 -4.84
N SER A 43 8.19 6.23 -5.80
CA SER A 43 7.68 6.31 -7.18
C SER A 43 7.68 4.97 -7.94
N LYS A 44 8.42 3.96 -7.48
CA LYS A 44 8.38 2.59 -8.04
C LYS A 44 7.27 1.72 -7.47
N TYR A 45 6.53 2.20 -6.48
CA TYR A 45 5.48 1.49 -5.76
C TYR A 45 4.12 2.18 -5.95
N SER A 46 3.64 2.20 -7.20
CA SER A 46 2.35 2.80 -7.60
C SER A 46 1.20 2.41 -6.67
N THR A 47 1.08 1.12 -6.32
CA THR A 47 0.00 0.65 -5.43
C THR A 47 0.05 1.29 -4.05
N LEU A 48 1.24 1.52 -3.48
CA LEU A 48 1.37 2.17 -2.17
C LEU A 48 1.04 3.67 -2.26
N ILE A 49 1.47 4.35 -3.31
CA ILE A 49 1.13 5.76 -3.58
C ILE A 49 -0.38 5.93 -3.68
N LYS A 50 -1.04 5.07 -4.48
CA LYS A 50 -2.49 5.08 -4.65
C LYS A 50 -3.21 4.79 -3.33
N SER A 51 -2.75 3.82 -2.56
CA SER A 51 -3.32 3.53 -1.24
C SER A 51 -3.18 4.70 -0.26
N MET A 52 -2.04 5.40 -0.25
CA MET A 52 -1.87 6.63 0.55
C MET A 52 -2.91 7.68 0.14
N ALA A 53 -3.08 7.93 -1.16
CA ALA A 53 -4.06 8.89 -1.67
C ALA A 53 -5.51 8.47 -1.37
N MET A 54 -5.84 7.17 -1.41
CA MET A 54 -7.15 6.64 -0.99
C MET A 54 -7.42 6.93 0.49
N VAL A 55 -6.44 6.72 1.37
CA VAL A 55 -6.57 7.04 2.80
C VAL A 55 -6.78 8.55 2.99
N LYS A 56 -5.98 9.38 2.33
CA LYS A 56 -6.11 10.85 2.39
C LYS A 56 -7.47 11.33 1.91
N LYS A 57 -7.96 10.78 0.79
CA LYS A 57 -9.30 11.06 0.27
C LYS A 57 -10.40 10.70 1.28
N ALA A 58 -10.34 9.50 1.86
CA ALA A 58 -11.32 9.06 2.87
C ALA A 58 -11.32 9.98 4.10
N CYS A 59 -10.14 10.35 4.60
CA CYS A 59 -10.02 11.27 5.73
C CYS A 59 -10.52 12.68 5.41
N ALA A 60 -10.29 13.18 4.19
CA ALA A 60 -10.80 14.48 3.74
C ALA A 60 -12.34 14.49 3.64
N LEU A 61 -12.93 13.42 3.09
CA LEU A 61 -14.39 13.23 3.04
C LEU A 61 -14.99 13.22 4.45
N ALA A 62 -14.42 12.44 5.38
CA ALA A 62 -14.90 12.37 6.76
C ALA A 62 -14.81 13.73 7.48
N ASN A 63 -13.68 14.42 7.36
CA ASN A 63 -13.52 15.76 7.94
C ASN A 63 -14.46 16.81 7.33
N GLN A 64 -14.77 16.69 6.03
CA GLN A 64 -15.75 17.55 5.37
C GLN A 64 -17.17 17.29 5.89
N GLU A 65 -17.56 16.01 6.02
CA GLU A 65 -18.91 15.61 6.44
C GLU A 65 -19.24 16.10 7.86
N ILE A 66 -18.27 16.09 8.78
CA ILE A 66 -18.41 16.64 10.15
C ILE A 66 -18.15 18.15 10.23
N GLY A 67 -17.84 18.82 9.11
CA GLY A 67 -17.62 20.26 9.04
C GLY A 67 -16.28 20.74 9.62
N HIS A 68 -15.31 19.85 9.83
CA HIS A 68 -13.96 20.19 10.29
C HIS A 68 -13.04 20.68 9.16
N LEU A 69 -13.35 20.35 7.90
CA LEU A 69 -12.61 20.81 6.73
C LEU A 69 -13.49 21.70 5.86
N ASN A 70 -12.93 22.83 5.41
CA ASN A 70 -13.64 23.75 4.51
C ASN A 70 -14.06 22.99 3.23
N PRO A 71 -15.32 23.10 2.76
CA PRO A 71 -15.80 22.36 1.60
C PRO A 71 -15.02 22.60 0.30
N GLU A 72 -14.50 23.81 0.06
CA GLU A 72 -13.68 24.13 -1.12
C GLU A 72 -12.32 23.46 -1.02
N PHE A 73 -11.70 23.46 0.17
CA PHE A 73 -10.42 22.78 0.41
C PHE A 73 -10.58 21.26 0.30
N ALA A 74 -11.65 20.71 0.88
CA ALA A 74 -11.97 19.29 0.78
C ALA A 74 -12.12 18.87 -0.69
N ALA A 75 -12.88 19.63 -1.50
CA ALA A 75 -13.06 19.33 -2.91
C ALA A 75 -11.73 19.31 -3.68
N ALA A 76 -10.85 20.29 -3.44
CA ALA A 76 -9.54 20.35 -4.09
C ALA A 76 -8.61 19.21 -3.65
N ILE A 77 -8.60 18.86 -2.35
CA ILE A 77 -7.84 17.73 -1.81
C ILE A 77 -8.33 16.40 -2.40
N ILE A 78 -9.65 16.21 -2.47
CA ILE A 78 -10.28 15.02 -3.04
C ILE A 78 -9.91 14.88 -4.52
N GLN A 79 -9.97 15.97 -5.28
CA GLN A 79 -9.57 15.96 -6.69
C GLN A 79 -8.08 15.62 -6.85
N ALA A 80 -7.18 16.23 -6.06
CA ALA A 80 -5.76 15.89 -6.09
C ALA A 80 -5.50 14.41 -5.75
N CYS A 81 -6.22 13.85 -4.78
CA CYS A 81 -6.15 12.43 -4.46
C CYS A 81 -6.65 11.57 -5.63
N ASP A 82 -7.73 11.96 -6.32
CA ASP A 82 -8.26 11.23 -7.47
C ASP A 82 -7.29 11.20 -8.66
N GLU A 83 -6.58 12.29 -8.93
CA GLU A 83 -5.50 12.34 -9.92
C GLU A 83 -4.37 11.35 -9.58
N ILE A 84 -3.94 11.30 -8.30
CA ILE A 84 -2.92 10.36 -7.83
C ILE A 84 -3.42 8.90 -7.92
N ILE A 85 -4.68 8.65 -7.55
CA ILE A 85 -5.31 7.33 -7.66
C ILE A 85 -5.35 6.88 -9.13
N ALA A 86 -5.59 7.80 -10.07
CA ALA A 86 -5.54 7.55 -11.51
C ALA A 86 -4.12 7.28 -12.05
N GLY A 87 -3.08 7.47 -11.25
CA GLY A 87 -1.68 7.23 -11.60
C GLY A 87 -0.94 8.48 -12.08
N GLU A 88 -1.49 9.67 -11.86
CA GLU A 88 -0.79 10.93 -12.08
C GLU A 88 0.15 11.24 -10.90
N LEU A 89 1.17 12.08 -11.14
CA LEU A 89 2.11 12.58 -10.13
C LEU A 89 2.95 11.51 -9.40
N GLU A 90 3.00 10.26 -9.87
CA GLU A 90 3.79 9.19 -9.25
C GLU A 90 5.29 9.54 -9.15
N ASP A 91 5.80 10.33 -10.08
CA ASP A 91 7.18 10.82 -10.12
C ASP A 91 7.50 11.82 -8.99
N GLN A 92 6.48 12.36 -8.32
CA GLN A 92 6.63 13.30 -7.19
C GLN A 92 6.84 12.58 -5.84
N PHE A 93 6.70 11.25 -5.80
CA PHE A 93 6.92 10.46 -4.60
C PHE A 93 8.37 9.96 -4.54
N VAL A 94 9.26 10.86 -4.13
CA VAL A 94 10.71 10.73 -4.31
C VAL A 94 11.47 10.19 -3.10
N VAL A 95 10.77 9.87 -2.00
CA VAL A 95 11.38 9.34 -0.78
C VAL A 95 11.92 7.91 -0.99
N ASP A 96 13.08 7.61 -0.39
CA ASP A 96 13.66 6.26 -0.39
C ASP A 96 12.78 5.31 0.45
N MET A 97 12.64 4.06 0.00
CA MET A 97 11.88 3.04 0.73
C MET A 97 12.52 2.63 2.06
N LEU A 98 13.84 2.76 2.19
CA LEU A 98 14.58 2.58 3.44
C LEU A 98 14.78 3.93 4.12
N GLN A 99 13.69 4.45 4.67
CA GLN A 99 13.64 5.71 5.42
C GLN A 99 13.52 5.50 6.93
N GLY A 100 14.06 6.44 7.71
CA GLY A 100 13.78 6.54 9.13
C GLY A 100 12.42 7.19 9.43
N GLY A 101 12.06 7.26 10.72
CA GLY A 101 10.88 8.02 11.16
C GLY A 101 9.53 7.32 10.98
N ALA A 102 9.51 5.97 10.93
CA ALA A 102 8.30 5.15 10.91
C ALA A 102 7.32 5.45 9.76
N GLY A 103 7.83 5.92 8.61
CA GLY A 103 7.00 6.29 7.45
C GLY A 103 6.56 7.76 7.41
N THR A 104 7.04 8.59 8.35
CA THR A 104 6.67 10.01 8.41
C THR A 104 7.07 10.74 7.14
N SER A 105 8.22 10.40 6.56
CA SER A 105 8.66 11.00 5.30
C SER A 105 7.70 10.68 4.15
N THR A 106 7.22 9.44 4.06
CA THR A 106 6.18 9.06 3.07
C THR A 106 4.86 9.78 3.32
N ASN A 107 4.39 9.84 4.58
CA ASN A 107 3.14 10.54 4.91
C ASN A 107 3.23 12.03 4.57
N MET A 108 4.34 12.68 4.94
CA MET A 108 4.56 14.10 4.63
C MET A 108 4.76 14.36 3.15
N CYS A 109 5.41 13.46 2.41
CA CYS A 109 5.51 13.55 0.96
C CYS A 109 4.12 13.53 0.31
N ALA A 110 3.24 12.61 0.73
CA ALA A 110 1.85 12.62 0.29
C ALA A 110 1.14 13.93 0.66
N ASN A 111 1.28 14.40 1.90
CA ASN A 111 0.65 15.64 2.37
C ASN A 111 1.09 16.86 1.55
N GLU A 112 2.39 17.01 1.31
CA GLU A 112 2.98 18.12 0.56
C GLU A 112 2.55 18.10 -0.91
N VAL A 113 2.63 16.93 -1.58
CA VAL A 113 2.21 16.77 -2.98
C VAL A 113 0.72 17.08 -3.13
N ILE A 114 -0.14 16.52 -2.26
CA ILE A 114 -1.58 16.74 -2.30
C ILE A 114 -1.93 18.21 -2.01
N ALA A 115 -1.30 18.84 -1.02
CA ALA A 115 -1.55 20.24 -0.70
C ALA A 115 -1.13 21.17 -1.84
N SER A 116 0.07 20.98 -2.39
CA SER A 116 0.57 21.75 -3.53
C SER A 116 -0.37 21.63 -4.73
N ARG A 117 -0.82 20.41 -5.03
CA ARG A 117 -1.75 20.17 -6.13
C ARG A 117 -3.15 20.74 -5.86
N ALA A 118 -3.66 20.64 -4.63
CA ALA A 118 -4.94 21.22 -4.23
C ALA A 118 -4.93 22.75 -4.35
N ASN A 119 -3.83 23.42 -3.97
CA ASN A 119 -3.70 24.87 -4.14
C ASN A 119 -3.71 25.27 -5.61
N GLU A 120 -3.02 24.53 -6.48
CA GLU A 120 -3.06 24.76 -7.92
C GLU A 120 -4.48 24.56 -8.51
N ILE A 121 -5.23 23.57 -8.03
CA ILE A 121 -6.63 23.35 -8.40
C ILE A 121 -7.52 24.54 -7.97
N LEU A 122 -7.22 25.18 -6.84
CA LEU A 122 -7.90 26.40 -6.38
C LEU A 122 -7.50 27.67 -7.15
N GLY A 123 -6.57 27.56 -8.10
CA GLY A 123 -6.12 28.66 -8.95
C GLY A 123 -4.91 29.42 -8.40
N GLU A 124 -4.29 28.93 -7.33
CA GLU A 124 -3.02 29.46 -6.84
C GLU A 124 -1.86 29.04 -7.75
N GLU A 125 -0.73 29.72 -7.62
CA GLU A 125 0.49 29.29 -8.31
C GLU A 125 0.91 27.89 -7.86
N ARG A 126 1.51 27.11 -8.77
CA ARG A 126 2.03 25.77 -8.46
C ARG A 126 3.00 25.85 -7.28
N ASN A 127 2.82 24.95 -6.30
CA ASN A 127 3.58 24.90 -5.04
C ASN A 127 3.31 26.03 -4.06
N SER A 128 2.20 26.74 -4.19
CA SER A 128 1.68 27.55 -3.10
C SER A 128 1.46 26.68 -1.85
N LEU A 129 1.88 27.21 -0.70
CA LEU A 129 1.71 26.58 0.62
C LEU A 129 0.38 26.96 1.31
N ALA A 130 -0.44 27.75 0.60
CA ALA A 130 -1.71 28.29 1.06
C ALA A 130 -2.67 28.39 -0.14
N PRO A 131 -3.99 28.37 0.10
CA PRO A 131 -4.63 28.31 1.41
C PRO A 131 -4.67 26.93 2.07
N VAL A 132 -4.47 25.84 1.31
CA VAL A 132 -4.47 24.46 1.82
C VAL A 132 -3.11 24.13 2.45
N SER A 133 -3.11 23.81 3.74
CA SER A 133 -1.94 23.39 4.52
C SER A 133 -1.76 21.87 4.46
N ALA A 134 -0.53 21.42 4.19
CA ALA A 134 -0.17 20.00 4.22
C ALA A 134 -0.45 19.34 5.59
N ASN A 135 -0.22 20.06 6.70
CA ASN A 135 -0.45 19.54 8.03
C ASN A 135 -1.87 19.81 8.53
N ASP A 136 -2.33 21.05 8.39
CA ASP A 136 -3.57 21.46 9.04
C ASP A 136 -4.78 20.95 8.27
N ASP A 137 -4.72 20.84 6.94
CA ASP A 137 -5.86 20.45 6.10
C ASP A 137 -5.72 19.03 5.55
N VAL A 138 -4.61 18.71 4.86
CA VAL A 138 -4.43 17.37 4.27
C VAL A 138 -4.22 16.30 5.33
N ASN A 139 -3.48 16.62 6.41
CA ASN A 139 -3.23 15.71 7.54
C ASN A 139 -4.16 15.95 8.73
N LYS A 140 -5.30 16.65 8.53
CA LYS A 140 -6.26 16.94 9.60
C LYS A 140 -6.78 15.64 10.24
N SER A 141 -6.79 15.60 11.58
CA SER A 141 -7.23 14.45 12.39
C SER A 141 -6.47 13.14 12.17
N GLN A 142 -5.26 13.21 11.60
CA GLN A 142 -4.45 12.06 11.25
C GLN A 142 -3.08 12.11 11.92
N SER A 143 -2.42 10.95 11.98
CA SER A 143 -1.00 10.81 12.23
C SER A 143 -0.35 10.01 11.10
N THR A 144 0.98 10.01 11.03
CA THR A 144 1.67 8.98 10.26
C THR A 144 1.32 7.58 10.78
N ASN A 145 1.14 7.46 12.10
CA ASN A 145 1.04 6.18 12.81
C ASN A 145 -0.30 5.46 12.60
N ASP A 146 -1.29 6.13 12.01
CA ASP A 146 -2.53 5.51 11.54
C ASP A 146 -2.68 5.52 10.02
N VAL A 147 -2.21 6.57 9.34
CA VAL A 147 -2.28 6.65 7.86
C VAL A 147 -1.35 5.65 7.18
N TYR A 148 -0.06 5.62 7.55
CA TYR A 148 0.94 4.82 6.87
C TYR A 148 0.70 3.31 6.99
N PRO A 149 0.49 2.74 8.19
CA PRO A 149 0.18 1.31 8.30
C PRO A 149 -1.11 0.95 7.56
N THR A 150 -2.16 1.78 7.64
CA THR A 150 -3.40 1.57 6.88
C THR A 150 -3.15 1.50 5.37
N ALA A 151 -2.37 2.44 4.82
CA ALA A 151 -2.04 2.44 3.40
C ALA A 151 -1.22 1.20 2.99
N ILE A 152 -0.30 0.72 3.83
CA ILE A 152 0.44 -0.52 3.59
C ILE A 152 -0.51 -1.72 3.58
N LYS A 153 -1.44 -1.82 4.54
CA LYS A 153 -2.43 -2.91 4.59
C LYS A 153 -3.28 -2.92 3.31
N ILE A 154 -3.82 -1.77 2.89
CA ILE A 154 -4.59 -1.62 1.65
C ILE A 154 -3.76 -2.01 0.41
N ALA A 155 -2.53 -1.47 0.29
CA ALA A 155 -1.66 -1.79 -0.84
C ALA A 155 -1.35 -3.30 -0.92
N THR A 156 -1.15 -3.93 0.25
CA THR A 156 -0.92 -5.37 0.35
C THR A 156 -2.16 -6.16 -0.06
N ILE A 157 -3.37 -5.75 0.37
CA ILE A 157 -4.62 -6.41 -0.04
C ILE A 157 -4.82 -6.36 -1.56
N PHE A 158 -4.50 -5.23 -2.21
CA PHE A 158 -4.54 -5.14 -3.67
C PHE A 158 -3.53 -6.08 -4.33
N GLY A 159 -2.27 -6.08 -3.88
CA GLY A 159 -1.26 -7.01 -4.39
C GLY A 159 -1.63 -8.49 -4.19
N LEU A 160 -2.32 -8.82 -3.09
CA LEU A 160 -2.84 -10.17 -2.83
C LEU A 160 -4.01 -10.55 -3.75
N ARG A 161 -4.82 -9.58 -4.24
CA ARG A 161 -5.82 -9.85 -5.28
C ARG A 161 -5.12 -10.25 -6.59
N ASP A 162 -4.12 -9.49 -7.02
CA ASP A 162 -3.37 -9.80 -8.24
C ASP A 162 -2.63 -11.15 -8.15
N LEU A 163 -2.00 -11.42 -7.00
CA LEU A 163 -1.36 -12.70 -6.73
C LEU A 163 -2.35 -13.86 -6.77
N ALA A 164 -3.53 -13.71 -6.16
CA ALA A 164 -4.57 -14.74 -6.20
C ALA A 164 -5.01 -15.05 -7.63
N THR A 165 -5.23 -14.02 -8.46
CA THR A 165 -5.58 -14.21 -9.87
C THR A 165 -4.48 -14.95 -10.64
N ALA A 166 -3.22 -14.53 -10.48
CA ALA A 166 -2.09 -15.20 -11.14
C ALA A 166 -1.95 -16.67 -10.68
N LEU A 167 -2.11 -16.92 -9.38
CA LEU A 167 -2.03 -18.26 -8.80
C LEU A 167 -3.20 -19.15 -9.25
N SER A 168 -4.41 -18.62 -9.37
CA SER A 168 -5.57 -19.33 -9.91
C SER A 168 -5.36 -19.74 -11.38
N ASN A 169 -4.77 -18.86 -12.19
CA ASN A 169 -4.43 -19.20 -13.58
C ASN A 169 -3.40 -20.34 -13.65
N LEU A 170 -2.39 -20.32 -12.77
CA LEU A 170 -1.40 -21.39 -12.68
C LEU A 170 -2.03 -22.71 -12.22
N VAL A 171 -2.94 -22.66 -11.23
CA VAL A 171 -3.71 -23.84 -10.79
C VAL A 171 -4.48 -24.45 -11.95
N GLN A 172 -5.20 -23.63 -12.73
CA GLN A 172 -5.96 -24.11 -13.88
C GLN A 172 -5.04 -24.76 -14.92
N ALA A 173 -3.91 -24.13 -15.25
CA ALA A 173 -2.94 -24.70 -16.20
C ALA A 173 -2.35 -26.05 -15.73
N LEU A 174 -2.10 -26.19 -14.42
CA LEU A 174 -1.65 -27.47 -13.85
C LEU A 174 -2.75 -28.54 -13.87
N ASP A 175 -4.00 -28.16 -13.61
CA ASP A 175 -5.15 -29.07 -13.70
C ASP A 175 -5.37 -29.55 -15.14
N ASP A 176 -5.33 -28.64 -16.13
CA ASP A 176 -5.46 -28.98 -17.55
C ASP A 176 -4.36 -29.96 -17.99
N LYS A 177 -3.12 -29.75 -17.53
CA LYS A 177 -2.01 -30.67 -17.79
C LYS A 177 -2.13 -31.98 -17.02
N ALA A 178 -2.70 -31.97 -15.82
CA ALA A 178 -2.99 -33.19 -15.09
C ALA A 178 -3.96 -34.08 -15.87
N ASP A 179 -5.01 -33.49 -16.46
CA ASP A 179 -5.99 -34.20 -17.28
C ASP A 179 -5.41 -34.68 -18.61
N GLU A 180 -4.60 -33.85 -19.28
CA GLU A 180 -3.88 -34.23 -20.52
C GLU A 180 -2.97 -35.44 -20.30
N PHE A 181 -2.32 -35.52 -19.13
CA PHE A 181 -1.33 -36.55 -18.80
C PHE A 181 -1.87 -37.69 -17.93
N LYS A 182 -3.18 -37.78 -17.72
CA LYS A 182 -3.81 -38.75 -16.80
C LYS A 182 -3.50 -40.21 -17.14
N ASP A 183 -3.29 -40.53 -18.42
CA ASP A 183 -3.03 -41.89 -18.90
C ASP A 183 -1.53 -42.13 -19.19
N LEU A 184 -0.67 -41.12 -18.99
CA LEU A 184 0.77 -41.21 -19.26
C LEU A 184 1.51 -41.80 -18.06
N LEU A 185 1.76 -43.11 -18.10
CA LEU A 185 2.51 -43.81 -17.06
C LEU A 185 4.00 -43.45 -17.10
N LYS A 186 4.57 -43.17 -15.93
CA LYS A 186 6.00 -42.97 -15.71
C LYS A 186 6.46 -43.68 -14.43
N LEU A 187 7.77 -43.76 -14.25
CA LEU A 187 8.37 -44.25 -13.02
C LEU A 187 8.45 -43.11 -12.00
N GLY A 188 7.87 -43.30 -10.82
CA GLY A 188 8.06 -42.40 -9.69
C GLY A 188 9.47 -42.52 -9.12
N ARG A 189 9.94 -41.46 -8.46
CA ARG A 189 11.25 -41.45 -7.78
C ARG A 189 11.15 -40.98 -6.34
N THR A 190 11.84 -41.66 -5.45
CA THR A 190 12.06 -41.26 -4.05
C THR A 190 13.55 -41.27 -3.80
N GLU A 191 14.10 -40.22 -3.19
CA GLU A 191 15.55 -40.06 -3.03
C GLU A 191 16.32 -40.14 -4.37
N MET A 192 15.70 -39.69 -5.47
CA MET A 192 16.21 -39.80 -6.85
C MET A 192 16.41 -41.23 -7.35
N GLN A 193 15.97 -42.24 -6.61
CA GLN A 193 15.99 -43.64 -7.02
C GLN A 193 14.64 -44.07 -7.59
N ASP A 194 14.67 -45.05 -8.47
CA ASP A 194 13.48 -45.67 -9.05
C ASP A 194 12.57 -46.27 -7.96
N ALA A 195 11.29 -45.93 -8.00
CA ALA A 195 10.29 -46.38 -7.03
C ALA A 195 9.21 -47.22 -7.73
N VAL A 196 7.94 -46.80 -7.66
CA VAL A 196 6.79 -47.49 -8.26
C VAL A 196 6.14 -46.63 -9.36
N PRO A 197 5.34 -47.21 -10.26
CA PRO A 197 4.67 -46.46 -11.31
C PRO A 197 3.70 -45.39 -10.77
N ILE A 198 3.64 -44.27 -11.47
CA ILE A 198 2.70 -43.16 -11.27
C ILE A 198 2.32 -42.61 -12.65
N THR A 199 1.17 -41.97 -12.80
CA THR A 199 0.87 -41.20 -14.02
C THR A 199 1.45 -39.79 -13.89
N LEU A 200 1.91 -39.21 -14.99
CA LEU A 200 2.35 -37.81 -14.98
C LEU A 200 1.17 -36.88 -14.60
N GLY A 201 -0.06 -37.25 -14.95
CA GLY A 201 -1.26 -36.55 -14.50
C GLY A 201 -1.43 -36.49 -12.97
N GLN A 202 -1.19 -37.60 -12.26
CA GLN A 202 -1.22 -37.62 -10.79
C GLN A 202 -0.18 -36.66 -10.17
N GLU A 203 1.00 -36.54 -10.77
CA GLU A 203 2.06 -35.65 -10.28
C GLU A 203 1.70 -34.17 -10.49
N PHE A 204 1.21 -33.80 -11.67
CA PHE A 204 0.70 -32.45 -11.94
C PHE A 204 -0.49 -32.09 -11.05
N GLY A 205 -1.42 -33.03 -10.83
CA GLY A 205 -2.54 -32.86 -9.93
C GLY A 205 -2.11 -32.64 -8.47
N ALA A 206 -1.01 -33.27 -8.03
CA ALA A 206 -0.44 -33.04 -6.71
C ALA A 206 0.17 -31.63 -6.58
N TRP A 207 0.83 -31.12 -7.61
CA TRP A 207 1.33 -29.73 -7.64
C TRP A 207 0.19 -28.71 -7.60
N SER A 208 -0.84 -28.90 -8.43
CA SER A 208 -2.07 -28.09 -8.40
C SER A 208 -2.70 -28.09 -7.00
N GLY A 209 -2.81 -29.27 -6.38
CA GLY A 209 -3.35 -29.42 -5.02
C GLY A 209 -2.60 -28.60 -3.96
N ALA A 210 -1.28 -28.41 -4.10
CA ALA A 210 -0.52 -27.54 -3.21
C ALA A 210 -0.90 -26.07 -3.37
N LEU A 211 -0.98 -25.59 -4.61
CA LEU A 211 -1.32 -24.19 -4.90
C LEU A 211 -2.79 -23.86 -4.61
N LYS A 212 -3.71 -24.83 -4.74
CA LYS A 212 -5.09 -24.69 -4.26
C LYS A 212 -5.17 -24.41 -2.75
N ARG A 213 -4.31 -25.07 -1.94
CA ARG A 213 -4.20 -24.74 -0.51
C ARG A 213 -3.56 -23.37 -0.28
N ASP A 214 -2.71 -22.90 -1.18
CA ASP A 214 -2.09 -21.58 -1.10
C ASP A 214 -3.07 -20.45 -1.42
N LEU A 215 -4.03 -20.66 -2.33
CA LEU A 215 -5.15 -19.73 -2.53
C LEU A 215 -5.94 -19.49 -1.23
N ASN A 216 -6.21 -20.53 -0.46
CA ASN A 216 -6.87 -20.39 0.85
C ASN A 216 -6.01 -19.60 1.85
N ARG A 217 -4.68 -19.71 1.77
CA ARG A 217 -3.77 -18.93 2.63
C ARG A 217 -3.81 -17.46 2.27
N ILE A 218 -3.91 -17.11 0.98
CA ILE A 218 -4.06 -15.71 0.57
C ILE A 218 -5.33 -15.11 1.18
N THR A 219 -6.44 -15.85 1.22
CA THR A 219 -7.65 -15.41 1.92
C THR A 219 -7.39 -15.19 3.41
N ALA A 220 -6.69 -16.11 4.08
CA ALA A 220 -6.34 -15.95 5.49
C ALA A 220 -5.43 -14.73 5.77
N ILE A 221 -4.55 -14.35 4.83
CA ILE A 221 -3.77 -13.11 4.94
C ILE A 221 -4.71 -11.89 4.91
N LYS A 222 -5.67 -11.86 3.98
CA LYS A 222 -6.61 -10.74 3.89
C LYS A 222 -7.42 -10.55 5.17
N GLU A 223 -7.80 -11.65 5.83
CA GLU A 223 -8.53 -11.60 7.10
C GLU A 223 -7.78 -10.88 8.23
N VAL A 224 -6.45 -10.98 8.27
CA VAL A 224 -5.65 -10.27 9.29
C VAL A 224 -5.28 -8.85 8.88
N LEU A 225 -5.31 -8.52 7.58
CA LEU A 225 -4.97 -7.17 7.10
C LEU A 225 -6.18 -6.25 6.94
N LYS A 226 -7.40 -6.75 7.11
CA LYS A 226 -8.63 -5.95 6.94
C LYS A 226 -8.86 -4.95 8.09
N SER A 227 -8.26 -5.20 9.26
CA SER A 227 -8.30 -4.29 10.41
C SER A 227 -7.40 -3.07 10.15
N HIS A 228 -7.87 -1.86 10.43
CA HIS A 228 -7.06 -0.64 10.35
C HIS A 228 -7.22 0.24 11.59
N ASN A 229 -6.31 1.20 11.77
CA ASN A 229 -6.31 2.09 12.93
C ASN A 229 -6.55 3.56 12.60
N ILE A 230 -7.08 3.93 11.43
CA ILE A 230 -7.48 5.33 11.15
C ILE A 230 -8.32 5.90 12.29
N GLY A 231 -7.88 7.03 12.84
CA GLY A 231 -8.48 7.63 14.04
C GLY A 231 -7.68 7.39 15.32
N ALA A 232 -6.73 6.45 15.33
CA ALA A 232 -5.80 6.21 16.43
C ALA A 232 -4.92 7.43 16.74
N THR A 233 -4.65 8.25 15.72
CA THR A 233 -3.71 9.36 15.74
C THR A 233 -2.32 8.92 16.20
N ALA A 234 -1.69 9.65 17.12
CA ALA A 234 -0.27 9.50 17.42
C ALA A 234 0.07 8.14 18.08
N ILE A 235 -0.76 7.66 19.00
CA ILE A 235 -0.43 6.50 19.85
C ILE A 235 -1.64 5.59 20.13
N GLY A 236 -2.73 5.71 19.37
CA GLY A 236 -3.94 4.91 19.56
C GLY A 236 -4.99 5.49 20.51
N THR A 237 -4.71 6.61 21.17
CA THR A 237 -5.66 7.24 22.11
C THR A 237 -6.74 8.06 21.43
N SER A 238 -6.69 8.23 20.11
CA SER A 238 -7.62 9.06 19.33
C SER A 238 -7.60 10.55 19.71
N LEU A 239 -6.53 11.03 20.35
CA LEU A 239 -6.39 12.45 20.66
C LEU A 239 -6.36 13.25 19.34
N ASN A 240 -7.22 14.28 19.24
CA ASN A 240 -7.45 15.11 18.05
C ASN A 240 -8.24 14.44 16.90
N ALA A 241 -8.81 13.26 17.12
CA ALA A 241 -9.79 12.66 16.23
C ALA A 241 -11.17 12.70 16.89
N ASP A 242 -12.16 13.24 16.17
CA ASP A 242 -13.55 13.21 16.62
C ASP A 242 -14.10 11.78 16.52
N PRO A 243 -14.86 11.25 17.50
CA PRO A 243 -15.49 9.94 17.36
C PRO A 243 -16.31 9.78 16.07
N GLU A 244 -17.03 10.82 15.64
CA GLU A 244 -17.80 10.79 14.38
C GLU A 244 -16.89 10.77 13.14
N TYR A 245 -15.72 11.42 13.22
CA TYR A 245 -14.68 11.32 12.19
C TYR A 245 -14.23 9.86 12.00
N ILE A 246 -14.02 9.12 13.08
CA ILE A 246 -13.51 7.74 13.01
C ILE A 246 -14.51 6.83 12.29
N GLU A 247 -15.79 6.91 12.67
CA GLU A 247 -16.86 6.12 12.03
C GLU A 247 -17.01 6.47 10.54
N LEU A 248 -16.98 7.75 10.18
CA LEU A 248 -17.09 8.19 8.80
C LEU A 248 -15.84 7.89 7.97
N ALA A 249 -14.65 7.95 8.58
CA ALA A 249 -13.40 7.63 7.90
C ALA A 249 -13.36 6.16 7.48
N GLU A 250 -13.81 5.22 8.33
CA GLU A 250 -13.97 3.80 7.94
C GLU A 250 -14.92 3.66 6.75
N LYS A 251 -16.12 4.24 6.85
CA LYS A 251 -17.13 4.20 5.79
C LYS A 251 -16.56 4.70 4.46
N HIS A 252 -15.93 5.87 4.44
CA HIS A 252 -15.35 6.42 3.23
C HIS A 252 -14.13 5.62 2.75
N LEU A 253 -13.36 5.03 3.65
CA LEU A 253 -12.24 4.17 3.27
C LEU A 253 -12.73 2.93 2.53
N ILE A 254 -13.81 2.30 3.00
CA ILE A 254 -14.49 1.19 2.32
C ILE A 254 -14.97 1.64 0.93
N GLU A 255 -15.66 2.79 0.85
CA GLU A 255 -16.19 3.32 -0.42
C GLU A 255 -15.09 3.63 -1.44
N VAL A 256 -14.02 4.29 -1.01
CA VAL A 256 -12.91 4.71 -1.88
C VAL A 256 -12.06 3.53 -2.34
N THR A 257 -11.81 2.55 -1.46
CA THR A 257 -10.95 1.40 -1.78
C THR A 257 -11.69 0.26 -2.48
N GLY A 258 -13.01 0.17 -2.29
CA GLY A 258 -13.80 -0.99 -2.73
C GLY A 258 -13.45 -2.28 -1.99
N ILE A 259 -12.96 -2.17 -0.74
CA ILE A 259 -12.68 -3.30 0.15
C ILE A 259 -13.74 -3.29 1.25
N ALA A 260 -14.80 -4.06 1.04
CA ALA A 260 -15.98 -4.09 1.91
C ALA A 260 -15.71 -4.67 3.31
N GLU A 261 -14.62 -5.42 3.45
CA GLU A 261 -14.25 -6.10 4.68
C GLU A 261 -13.38 -5.26 5.61
N LEU A 262 -12.98 -4.04 5.21
CA LEU A 262 -12.23 -3.13 6.08
C LEU A 262 -13.04 -2.81 7.35
N VAL A 263 -12.34 -2.75 8.48
CA VAL A 263 -12.94 -2.46 9.77
C VAL A 263 -11.92 -1.78 10.68
N THR A 264 -12.38 -0.85 11.51
CA THR A 264 -11.57 -0.20 12.53
C THR A 264 -11.22 -1.22 13.62
N ALA A 265 -9.95 -1.24 14.03
CA ALA A 265 -9.46 -2.14 15.06
C ALA A 265 -10.20 -1.92 16.39
N GLU A 266 -10.55 -3.02 17.08
CA GLU A 266 -11.23 -2.95 18.39
C GLU A 266 -10.38 -2.22 19.44
N ASN A 267 -9.05 -2.28 19.32
CA ASN A 267 -8.11 -1.59 20.18
C ASN A 267 -7.05 -0.85 19.36
N LEU A 268 -7.28 0.45 19.17
CA LEU A 268 -6.41 1.34 18.40
C LEU A 268 -4.99 1.47 18.98
N ILE A 269 -4.81 1.33 20.31
CA ILE A 269 -3.48 1.35 20.94
C ILE A 269 -2.69 0.09 20.57
N ASP A 270 -3.36 -1.05 20.54
CA ASP A 270 -2.76 -2.33 20.16
C ASP A 270 -2.37 -2.35 18.68
N ASP A 271 -3.27 -1.95 17.78
CA ASP A 271 -3.00 -1.92 16.34
C ASP A 271 -1.89 -0.92 15.97
N THR A 272 -1.75 0.18 16.73
CA THR A 272 -0.70 1.19 16.47
C THR A 272 0.70 0.72 16.86
N GLN A 273 0.84 -0.09 17.92
CA GLN A 273 2.17 -0.51 18.41
C GLN A 273 2.68 -1.81 17.78
N ASN A 274 1.78 -2.65 17.25
CA ASN A 274 2.12 -3.99 16.75
C ASN A 274 2.19 -4.03 15.22
N SER A 275 2.85 -5.07 14.70
CA SER A 275 3.03 -5.29 13.25
C SER A 275 3.07 -6.78 12.92
N ASP A 276 2.56 -7.61 13.82
CA ASP A 276 2.52 -9.06 13.72
C ASP A 276 1.66 -9.54 12.54
N GLU A 277 0.63 -8.78 12.16
CA GLU A 277 -0.18 -9.04 10.96
C GLU A 277 0.69 -9.10 9.68
N PHE A 278 1.67 -8.21 9.55
CA PHE A 278 2.61 -8.22 8.41
C PHE A 278 3.57 -9.40 8.47
N VAL A 279 3.99 -9.81 9.68
CA VAL A 279 4.83 -11.00 9.87
C VAL A 279 4.04 -12.26 9.50
N HIS A 280 2.77 -12.33 9.87
CA HIS A 280 1.87 -13.41 9.51
C HIS A 280 1.66 -13.47 7.99
N ALA A 281 1.39 -12.33 7.35
CA ALA A 281 1.27 -12.21 5.90
C ALA A 281 2.52 -12.72 5.17
N SER A 282 3.70 -12.23 5.57
CA SER A 282 5.00 -12.63 5.00
C SER A 282 5.28 -14.12 5.21
N GLY A 283 4.94 -14.66 6.39
CA GLY A 283 5.08 -16.08 6.69
C GLY A 283 4.26 -16.98 5.77
N LEU A 284 3.01 -16.59 5.48
CA LEU A 284 2.14 -17.32 4.56
C LEU A 284 2.63 -17.21 3.11
N LEU A 285 3.09 -16.03 2.67
CA LEU A 285 3.72 -15.86 1.35
C LEU A 285 4.97 -16.76 1.17
N ARG A 286 5.78 -16.93 2.23
CA ARG A 286 6.93 -17.85 2.21
C ARG A 286 6.54 -19.31 2.00
N VAL A 287 5.38 -19.74 2.50
CA VAL A 287 4.85 -21.09 2.22
C VAL A 287 4.55 -21.25 0.73
N ILE A 288 3.90 -20.26 0.12
CA ILE A 288 3.60 -20.27 -1.32
C ILE A 288 4.89 -20.34 -2.13
N ALA A 289 5.88 -19.50 -1.79
CA ALA A 289 7.19 -19.50 -2.44
C ALA A 289 7.90 -20.86 -2.34
N THR A 290 7.77 -21.55 -1.20
CA THR A 290 8.37 -22.87 -0.98
C THR A 290 7.72 -23.93 -1.87
N ASN A 291 6.38 -23.92 -1.99
CA ASN A 291 5.65 -24.81 -2.89
C ASN A 291 6.01 -24.56 -4.36
N LEU A 292 6.04 -23.30 -4.79
CA LEU A 292 6.47 -22.92 -6.13
C LEU A 292 7.90 -23.36 -6.43
N SER A 293 8.83 -23.15 -5.50
CA SER A 293 10.23 -23.57 -5.66
C SER A 293 10.34 -25.09 -5.84
N LYS A 294 9.55 -25.88 -5.11
CA LYS A 294 9.51 -27.33 -5.27
C LYS A 294 9.01 -27.72 -6.66
N ILE A 295 7.91 -27.13 -7.10
CA ILE A 295 7.31 -27.41 -8.42
C ILE A 295 8.30 -27.05 -9.54
N CYS A 296 8.93 -25.87 -9.49
CA CYS A 296 9.95 -25.48 -10.46
C CYS A 296 11.15 -26.44 -10.46
N GLY A 297 11.60 -26.86 -9.27
CA GLY A 297 12.70 -27.82 -9.13
C GLY A 297 12.38 -29.17 -9.79
N ASP A 298 11.17 -29.69 -9.57
CA ASP A 298 10.72 -30.92 -10.25
C ASP A 298 10.68 -30.73 -11.77
N LEU A 299 10.08 -29.64 -12.26
CA LEU A 299 9.95 -29.37 -13.70
C LEU A 299 11.30 -29.24 -14.42
N ILE A 300 12.31 -28.69 -13.77
CA ILE A 300 13.68 -28.58 -14.32
C ILE A 300 14.34 -29.96 -14.44
N LEU A 301 13.98 -30.88 -13.53
CA LEU A 301 14.60 -32.21 -13.44
C LEU A 301 13.97 -33.24 -14.39
N LEU A 302 12.68 -33.10 -14.70
CA LEU A 302 11.92 -34.00 -15.59
C LEU A 302 12.33 -33.88 -17.06
#